data_AF-T1CJS2-F1
#
_entry.id   AF-T1CJS2-F1
#
_cell.length_a   1.000
_cell.length_b   1.000
_cell.length_c   1.000
_cell.angle_alpha   90.00
_cell.angle_beta   90.00
_cell.angle_gamma   90.00
#
_symmetry.space_group_name_H-M   'P 1'
#
loop_
_entity.id
_entity.type
_entity.pdbx_description
1 polymer ?
#
loop_
_entity_poly.entity_id
_entity_poly.type
_entity_poly.pdbx_seq_one_letter_code
_entity_poly.pdbx_strand_id
1 'polypeptide(L)'
;AIDPGSGDVIAYVGGAGAHGPGGQLDMAAAPRQPGSTAKLVTYSAALAAHAVTMTTPVLDAPLTLARGGPPGGHGPFVVHDYEGVYQGVVPAQVALGNSLNVPAVRVELRTGVPRVVELARRMGITTLGGPASAYGPSLTLGAYPVPLWETAQVGSVLATQGLLRPARFVTRVTSVGDRDPLRRADA
;
A
#
# COMPACT_ATOMS: atom_id res chain seq x y z
N ALA A 1 4.64 7.76 12.68
CA ALA A 1 5.81 6.87 12.85
C ALA A 1 5.40 5.68 13.71
N ILE A 2 5.79 4.48 13.29
CA ILE A 2 5.50 3.22 13.99
C ILE A 2 6.85 2.56 14.27
N ASP A 3 7.06 2.08 15.50
CA ASP A 3 8.19 1.20 15.81
C ASP A 3 7.95 -0.18 15.19
N PRO A 4 8.78 -0.63 14.24
CA PRO A 4 8.58 -1.93 13.63
C PRO A 4 8.73 -3.10 14.61
N GLY A 5 9.55 -2.94 15.65
CA GLY A 5 9.82 -4.01 16.61
C GLY A 5 8.62 -4.33 17.52
N SER A 6 7.80 -3.35 17.84
CA SER A 6 6.65 -3.50 18.76
C SER A 6 5.29 -3.29 18.10
N GLY A 7 5.21 -2.51 17.03
CA GLY A 7 3.97 -1.97 16.47
C GLY A 7 3.51 -0.67 17.15
N ASP A 8 4.27 -0.13 18.11
CA ASP A 8 3.87 1.08 18.84
C ASP A 8 3.89 2.32 17.95
N VAL A 9 2.83 3.12 18.03
CA VAL A 9 2.75 4.41 17.34
C VAL A 9 3.54 5.44 18.16
N ILE A 10 4.77 5.73 17.72
CA ILE A 10 5.67 6.67 18.40
C ILE A 10 5.25 8.13 18.16
N ALA A 11 4.73 8.42 16.98
CA ALA A 11 4.26 9.77 16.62
C ALA A 11 3.10 9.69 15.64
N TYR A 12 2.07 10.52 15.85
CA TYR A 12 0.89 10.60 15.02
C TYR A 12 0.52 12.05 14.79
N VAL A 13 0.52 12.48 13.53
CA VAL A 13 0.19 13.86 13.13
C VAL A 13 -0.88 13.78 12.05
N GLY A 14 -2.11 14.11 12.44
CA GLY A 14 -3.27 14.07 11.54
C GLY A 14 -3.48 15.34 10.72
N GLY A 15 -2.83 16.46 11.05
CA GLY A 15 -3.01 17.72 10.34
C GLY A 15 -2.11 18.84 10.87
N ALA A 16 -2.20 20.03 10.26
CA ALA A 16 -1.37 21.19 10.57
C ALA A 16 -1.75 21.93 11.87
N GLY A 17 -2.57 21.33 12.74
CA GLY A 17 -3.07 21.91 13.98
C GLY A 17 -4.52 22.41 13.89
N ALA A 18 -5.24 22.37 15.02
CA ALA A 18 -6.70 22.55 15.10
C ALA A 18 -7.22 23.90 14.59
N HIS A 19 -6.36 24.92 14.49
CA HIS A 19 -6.72 26.29 14.08
C HIS A 19 -6.38 26.61 12.62
N GLY A 20 -5.77 25.69 11.88
CA GLY A 20 -5.52 25.84 10.44
C GLY A 20 -6.71 25.39 9.58
N PRO A 21 -6.75 25.75 8.28
CA PRO A 21 -7.74 25.23 7.34
C PRO A 21 -7.74 23.70 7.32
N GLY A 22 -8.88 23.07 7.62
CA GLY A 22 -8.98 21.62 7.72
C GLY A 22 -8.29 21.00 8.94
N GLY A 23 -7.89 21.80 9.93
CA GLY A 23 -7.09 21.39 11.09
C GLY A 23 -7.72 20.37 12.04
N GLN A 24 -9.04 20.18 11.94
CA GLN A 24 -9.79 19.16 12.68
C GLN A 24 -9.90 17.83 11.92
N LEU A 25 -9.51 17.79 10.65
CA LEU A 25 -9.52 16.57 9.86
C LEU A 25 -8.27 15.76 10.16
N ASP A 26 -8.46 14.54 10.64
CA ASP A 26 -7.38 13.58 10.76
C ASP A 26 -7.05 12.95 9.40
N MET A 27 -6.12 13.58 8.70
CA MET A 27 -5.60 13.12 7.41
C MET A 27 -4.75 11.87 7.52
N ALA A 28 -4.28 11.50 8.73
CA ALA A 28 -3.57 10.25 8.91
C ALA A 28 -4.54 9.05 8.94
N ALA A 29 -5.76 9.24 9.45
CA ALA A 29 -6.83 8.23 9.46
C ALA A 29 -7.70 8.24 8.20
N ALA A 30 -7.86 9.39 7.54
CA ALA A 30 -8.70 9.49 6.34
C ALA A 30 -8.09 8.72 5.15
N PRO A 31 -8.82 7.77 4.53
CA PRO A 31 -8.30 7.05 3.36
C PRO A 31 -8.00 7.99 2.19
N ARG A 32 -6.81 7.87 1.62
CA ARG A 32 -6.36 8.62 0.43
C ARG A 32 -5.62 7.72 -0.53
N GLN A 33 -5.53 8.11 -1.79
CA GLN A 33 -4.75 7.36 -2.78
C GLN A 33 -3.27 7.34 -2.34
N PRO A 34 -2.69 6.16 -2.06
CA PRO A 34 -1.31 6.05 -1.58
C PRO A 34 -0.27 6.34 -2.68
N GLY A 35 -0.70 6.42 -3.94
CA GLY A 35 0.17 6.60 -5.10
C GLY A 35 1.20 5.49 -5.23
N SER A 36 2.43 5.85 -5.63
CA SER A 36 3.52 4.90 -5.89
C SER A 36 3.96 4.09 -4.68
N THR A 37 3.58 4.47 -3.45
CA THR A 37 3.88 3.63 -2.27
C THR A 37 3.21 2.25 -2.34
N ALA A 38 2.10 2.12 -3.09
CA ALA A 38 1.44 0.84 -3.37
C ALA A 38 2.35 -0.16 -4.12
N LYS A 39 3.36 0.31 -4.87
CA LYS A 39 4.33 -0.55 -5.56
C LYS A 39 5.09 -1.45 -4.59
N LEU A 40 5.31 -1.02 -3.34
CA LEU A 40 5.92 -1.86 -2.31
C LEU A 40 5.14 -3.16 -2.10
N VAL A 41 3.81 -3.08 -2.08
CA VAL A 41 2.92 -4.24 -1.93
C VAL A 41 2.98 -5.11 -3.19
N THR A 42 2.88 -4.51 -4.37
CA THR A 42 2.91 -5.21 -5.66
C THR A 42 4.19 -6.01 -5.86
N TYR A 43 5.35 -5.38 -5.67
CA TYR A 43 6.63 -6.07 -5.84
C TYR A 43 6.86 -7.12 -4.76
N SER A 44 6.43 -6.87 -3.51
CA SER A 44 6.48 -7.88 -2.45
C SER A 44 5.62 -9.10 -2.79
N ALA A 45 4.42 -8.89 -3.36
CA ALA A 45 3.54 -9.98 -3.79
C ALA A 45 4.16 -10.76 -4.95
N ALA A 46 4.76 -10.06 -5.91
CA ALA A 46 5.42 -10.67 -7.05
C ALA A 46 6.60 -11.56 -6.64
N LEU A 47 7.43 -11.08 -5.70
CA LEU A 47 8.56 -11.82 -5.16
C LEU A 47 8.10 -13.03 -4.33
N ALA A 48 7.13 -12.83 -3.44
CA ALA A 48 6.58 -13.90 -2.61
C ALA A 48 5.89 -15.00 -3.44
N ALA A 49 5.30 -14.64 -4.57
CA ALA A 49 4.68 -15.58 -5.50
C ALA A 49 5.67 -16.20 -6.51
N HIS A 50 6.96 -15.85 -6.44
CA HIS A 50 7.98 -16.19 -7.45
C HIS A 50 7.60 -15.80 -8.89
N ALA A 51 6.74 -14.79 -9.06
CA ALA A 51 6.34 -14.27 -10.36
C ALA A 51 7.45 -13.43 -11.02
N VAL A 52 8.32 -12.84 -10.20
CA VAL A 52 9.53 -12.10 -10.61
C VAL A 52 10.64 -12.31 -9.58
N THR A 53 11.88 -12.11 -10.01
CA THR A 53 13.06 -11.83 -9.17
C THR A 53 13.45 -10.36 -9.34
N MET A 54 14.33 -9.83 -8.47
CA MET A 54 14.85 -8.46 -8.59
C MET A 54 15.58 -8.19 -9.92
N THR A 55 16.06 -9.24 -10.58
CA THR A 55 16.76 -9.17 -11.88
C THR A 55 15.86 -9.52 -13.07
N THR A 56 14.59 -9.86 -12.85
CA THR A 56 13.65 -10.16 -13.93
C THR A 56 13.53 -8.96 -14.87
N PRO A 57 13.69 -9.15 -16.20
CA PRO A 57 13.48 -8.09 -17.16
C PRO A 57 11.99 -7.72 -17.25
N VAL A 58 11.72 -6.43 -17.13
CA VAL A 58 10.38 -5.83 -17.25
C VAL A 58 10.43 -4.77 -18.34
N LEU A 59 9.49 -4.85 -19.27
CA LEU A 59 9.40 -3.92 -20.39
C LEU A 59 8.76 -2.60 -19.93
N ASP A 60 9.52 -1.52 -20.01
CA ASP A 60 9.01 -0.15 -19.96
C ASP A 60 8.81 0.37 -21.39
N ALA A 61 7.58 0.30 -21.87
CA ALA A 61 7.15 0.73 -23.20
C ALA A 61 5.62 0.91 -23.18
N PRO A 62 5.03 1.76 -24.05
CA PRO A 62 3.62 2.11 -24.02
C PRO A 62 2.69 0.94 -23.69
N LEU A 63 1.83 1.14 -22.70
CA LEU A 63 0.91 0.12 -22.22
C LEU A 63 -0.51 0.66 -22.21
N THR A 64 -1.37 -0.02 -22.97
CA THR A 64 -2.79 0.26 -23.04
C THR A 64 -3.55 -1.00 -22.69
N LEU A 65 -4.41 -0.92 -21.67
CA LEU A 65 -5.24 -2.01 -21.21
C LEU A 65 -6.70 -1.75 -21.61
N ALA A 66 -7.36 -2.78 -22.13
CA ALA A 66 -8.79 -2.74 -22.34
C ALA A 66 -9.49 -2.59 -20.98
N ARG A 67 -10.41 -1.62 -20.87
CA ARG A 67 -11.22 -1.45 -19.68
C ARG A 67 -12.49 -2.29 -19.82
N GLY A 68 -12.78 -3.13 -18.83
CA GLY A 68 -14.08 -3.78 -18.74
C GLY A 68 -15.18 -2.75 -18.45
N GLY A 69 -16.34 -2.90 -19.09
CA GLY A 69 -17.48 -2.00 -18.96
C GLY A 69 -18.56 -2.30 -20.01
N PRO A 70 -19.77 -1.74 -19.88
CA PRO A 70 -20.81 -1.89 -20.88
C PRO A 70 -20.33 -1.41 -22.26
N PRO A 71 -20.90 -1.92 -23.38
CA PRO A 71 -20.61 -1.40 -24.72
C PRO A 71 -20.82 0.12 -24.76
N GLY A 72 -19.78 0.89 -25.12
CA GLY A 72 -19.76 2.36 -25.04
C GLY A 72 -19.16 2.93 -23.74
N GLY A 73 -18.64 2.07 -22.86
CA GLY A 73 -17.97 2.46 -21.62
C GLY A 73 -16.59 3.10 -21.81
N HIS A 74 -16.11 3.71 -20.71
CA HIS A 74 -14.87 4.46 -20.57
C HIS A 74 -13.71 3.95 -21.45
N GLY A 75 -13.05 4.90 -22.14
CA GLY A 75 -11.92 4.63 -23.04
C GLY A 75 -10.78 3.81 -22.39
N PRO A 76 -9.81 3.39 -23.22
CA PRO A 76 -8.77 2.46 -22.78
C PRO A 76 -7.98 3.02 -21.58
N PHE A 77 -7.55 2.13 -20.68
CA PHE A 77 -6.66 2.51 -19.59
C PHE A 77 -5.23 2.58 -20.12
N VAL A 78 -4.78 3.80 -20.42
CA VAL A 78 -3.41 4.08 -20.88
C VAL A 78 -2.54 4.38 -19.67
N VAL A 79 -1.41 3.68 -19.55
CA VAL A 79 -0.45 3.84 -18.47
C VAL A 79 0.74 4.64 -18.99
N HIS A 80 1.11 5.68 -18.26
CA HIS A 80 2.25 6.53 -18.57
C HIS A 80 3.18 6.62 -17.37
N ASP A 81 4.47 6.67 -17.65
CA ASP A 81 5.49 7.05 -16.66
C ASP A 81 5.47 8.55 -16.44
N TYR A 82 5.87 8.98 -15.24
CA TYR A 82 5.79 10.38 -14.84
C TYR A 82 6.56 11.32 -15.78
N GLU A 83 7.73 10.88 -16.25
CA GLU A 83 8.59 11.66 -17.16
C GLU A 83 8.12 11.61 -18.63
N GLY A 84 7.14 10.77 -18.95
CA GLY A 84 6.64 10.59 -20.33
C GLY A 84 7.62 9.90 -21.28
N VAL A 85 8.78 9.45 -20.80
CA VAL A 85 9.80 8.69 -21.54
C VAL A 85 9.80 7.25 -21.06
N TYR A 86 10.09 6.31 -21.98
CA TYR A 86 10.19 4.88 -21.70
C TYR A 86 11.64 4.41 -21.79
N GLN A 87 12.07 3.61 -20.81
CA GLN A 87 13.45 3.13 -20.66
C GLN A 87 13.72 1.78 -21.37
N GLY A 88 12.73 1.20 -22.05
CA GLY A 88 12.87 -0.11 -22.66
C GLY A 88 12.89 -1.23 -21.60
N VAL A 89 13.69 -2.28 -21.81
CA VAL A 89 13.73 -3.39 -20.85
C VAL A 89 14.66 -3.06 -19.69
N VAL A 90 14.10 -3.01 -18.48
CA VAL A 90 14.86 -2.76 -17.25
C VAL A 90 14.67 -3.89 -16.23
N PRO A 91 15.65 -4.17 -15.35
CA PRO A 91 15.46 -5.10 -14.23
C PRO A 91 14.36 -4.63 -13.27
N ALA A 92 13.63 -5.56 -12.65
CA ALA A 92 12.57 -5.26 -11.69
C ALA A 92 13.02 -4.31 -10.55
N GLN A 93 14.24 -4.46 -10.04
CA GLN A 93 14.80 -3.54 -9.04
C GLN A 93 15.01 -2.11 -9.56
N VAL A 94 15.37 -1.95 -10.84
CA VAL A 94 15.51 -0.63 -11.48
C VAL A 94 14.14 0.00 -11.68
N ALA A 95 13.16 -0.79 -12.13
CA ALA A 95 11.79 -0.34 -12.26
C ALA A 95 11.18 0.11 -10.92
N LEU A 96 11.35 -0.67 -9.85
CA LEU A 96 10.90 -0.29 -8.51
C LEU A 96 11.67 0.93 -7.97
N GLY A 97 13.00 0.93 -8.10
CA GLY A 97 13.87 1.98 -7.58
C GLY A 97 13.64 3.35 -8.22
N ASN A 98 13.27 3.38 -9.51
CA ASN A 98 12.89 4.60 -10.22
C ASN A 98 11.38 4.86 -10.21
N SER A 99 10.61 4.01 -9.52
CA SER A 99 9.15 4.11 -9.45
C SER A 99 8.50 4.24 -10.84
N LEU A 100 8.90 3.40 -11.80
CA LEU A 100 8.30 3.38 -13.14
C LEU A 100 6.86 2.83 -13.04
N ASN A 101 5.89 3.46 -13.71
CA ASN A 101 4.48 3.08 -13.62
C ASN A 101 4.17 1.91 -14.55
N VAL A 102 4.64 1.96 -15.80
CA VAL A 102 4.37 0.92 -16.79
C VAL A 102 4.94 -0.44 -16.36
N PRO A 103 6.22 -0.54 -15.95
CA PRO A 103 6.75 -1.77 -15.38
C PRO A 103 5.97 -2.26 -14.17
N ALA A 104 5.56 -1.37 -13.26
CA ALA A 104 4.80 -1.74 -12.07
C ALA A 104 3.45 -2.40 -12.43
N VAL A 105 2.71 -1.84 -13.40
CA VAL A 105 1.47 -2.45 -13.89
C VAL A 105 1.73 -3.79 -14.56
N ARG A 106 2.83 -3.95 -15.31
CA ARG A 106 3.19 -5.26 -15.89
C ARG A 106 3.53 -6.29 -14.81
N VAL A 107 4.23 -5.89 -13.75
CA VAL A 107 4.52 -6.77 -12.60
C VAL A 107 3.22 -7.17 -11.88
N GLU A 108 2.30 -6.24 -11.69
CA GLU A 108 0.98 -6.51 -11.12
C GLU A 108 0.19 -7.51 -11.96
N LEU A 109 0.14 -7.32 -13.28
CA LEU A 109 -0.53 -8.23 -14.20
C LEU A 109 0.11 -9.62 -14.21
N ARG A 110 1.45 -9.72 -14.21
CA ARG A 110 2.18 -10.99 -14.11
C ARG A 110 1.90 -11.73 -12.80
N THR A 111 1.76 -10.98 -11.70
CA THR A 111 1.49 -11.53 -10.36
C THR A 111 0.01 -11.93 -10.19
N GLY A 112 -0.88 -11.21 -10.85
CA GLY A 112 -2.32 -11.28 -10.68
C GLY A 112 -2.80 -10.35 -9.56
N VAL A 113 -3.71 -9.42 -9.90
CA VAL A 113 -4.27 -8.43 -8.97
C VAL A 113 -4.81 -9.06 -7.67
N PRO A 114 -5.53 -10.21 -7.69
CA PRO A 114 -6.01 -10.82 -6.46
C PRO A 114 -4.91 -11.17 -5.47
N ARG A 115 -3.74 -11.63 -5.93
CA ARG A 115 -2.61 -11.95 -5.04
C ARG A 115 -2.02 -10.70 -4.40
N VAL A 116 -2.00 -9.59 -5.13
CA VAL A 116 -1.55 -8.29 -4.60
C VAL A 116 -2.51 -7.81 -3.51
N VAL A 117 -3.82 -7.91 -3.75
CA VAL A 117 -4.86 -7.58 -2.75
C VAL A 117 -4.72 -8.43 -1.49
N GLU A 118 -4.56 -9.75 -1.64
CA GLU A 118 -4.40 -10.62 -0.47
C GLU A 118 -3.13 -10.32 0.32
N LEU A 119 -2.00 -10.00 -0.35
CA LEU A 119 -0.81 -9.57 0.37
C LEU A 119 -1.02 -8.23 1.07
N ALA A 120 -1.67 -7.26 0.42
CA ALA A 120 -1.99 -5.95 1.02
C ALA A 120 -2.72 -6.12 2.36
N ARG A 121 -3.73 -7.00 2.40
CA ARG A 121 -4.47 -7.34 3.62
C ARG A 121 -3.59 -7.98 4.68
N ARG A 122 -2.75 -8.95 4.29
CA ARG A 122 -1.78 -9.56 5.21
C ARG A 122 -0.75 -8.57 5.75
N MET A 123 -0.51 -7.47 5.03
CA MET A 123 0.35 -6.36 5.48
C MET A 123 -0.38 -5.32 6.35
N GLY A 124 -1.68 -5.50 6.61
CA GLY A 124 -2.46 -4.64 7.50
C GLY A 124 -3.36 -3.61 6.79
N ILE A 125 -3.45 -3.62 5.45
CA ILE A 125 -4.40 -2.74 4.75
C ILE A 125 -5.82 -3.28 4.92
N THR A 126 -6.70 -2.50 5.56
CA THR A 126 -8.07 -2.93 5.88
C THR A 126 -9.12 -2.38 4.93
N THR A 127 -8.82 -1.30 4.21
CA THR A 127 -9.76 -0.66 3.28
C THR A 127 -10.06 -1.46 2.02
N LEU A 128 -9.26 -2.49 1.73
CA LEU A 128 -9.50 -3.41 0.62
C LEU A 128 -10.49 -4.52 1.02
N GLY A 129 -11.70 -4.16 1.45
CA GLY A 129 -12.69 -5.09 2.01
C GLY A 129 -13.55 -5.88 1.02
N GLY A 130 -13.54 -5.54 -0.28
CA GLY A 130 -14.34 -6.24 -1.30
C GLY A 130 -13.73 -7.58 -1.73
N PRO A 131 -14.39 -8.38 -2.58
CA PRO A 131 -13.75 -9.58 -3.14
C PRO A 131 -12.51 -9.19 -3.96
N ALA A 132 -11.44 -9.99 -3.90
CA ALA A 132 -10.17 -9.68 -4.56
C ALA A 132 -10.30 -9.51 -6.10
N SER A 133 -11.32 -10.11 -6.70
CA SER A 133 -11.68 -9.98 -8.11
C SER A 133 -12.32 -8.63 -8.49
N ALA A 134 -12.77 -7.83 -7.51
CA ALA A 134 -13.32 -6.49 -7.75
C ALA A 134 -12.24 -5.42 -7.98
N TYR A 135 -10.96 -5.77 -7.80
CA TYR A 135 -9.84 -4.86 -7.96
C TYR A 135 -9.21 -4.99 -9.35
N GLY A 136 -8.72 -3.88 -9.90
CA GLY A 136 -8.13 -3.80 -11.24
C GLY A 136 -6.62 -3.48 -11.23
N PRO A 137 -5.98 -3.47 -12.42
CA PRO A 137 -4.53 -3.31 -12.60
C PRO A 137 -4.01 -1.87 -12.40
N SER A 138 -4.78 -1.05 -11.69
CA SER A 138 -4.37 0.28 -11.22
C SER A 138 -4.07 0.28 -9.72
N LEU A 139 -4.16 -0.88 -9.05
CA LEU A 139 -3.88 -1.00 -7.62
C LEU A 139 -2.43 -0.66 -7.31
N THR A 140 -1.48 -1.11 -8.13
CA THR A 140 -0.06 -0.75 -8.00
C THR A 140 0.23 0.74 -8.19
N LEU A 141 -0.69 1.50 -8.79
CA LEU A 141 -0.59 2.96 -8.96
C LEU A 141 -1.29 3.73 -7.83
N GLY A 142 -1.84 3.02 -6.84
CA GLY A 142 -2.52 3.61 -5.69
C GLY A 142 -3.94 4.08 -5.98
N ALA A 143 -4.66 3.44 -6.91
CA ALA A 143 -6.04 3.82 -7.24
C ALA A 143 -7.04 3.62 -6.07
N TYR A 144 -6.72 2.76 -5.11
CA TYR A 144 -7.58 2.41 -3.98
C TYR A 144 -7.14 3.17 -2.71
N PRO A 145 -8.04 3.94 -2.06
CA PRO A 145 -7.68 4.71 -0.88
C PRO A 145 -7.26 3.86 0.33
N VAL A 146 -6.21 4.28 1.02
CA VAL A 146 -5.66 3.65 2.23
C VAL A 146 -5.32 4.76 3.24
N PRO A 147 -5.59 4.59 4.55
CA PRO A 147 -5.10 5.51 5.58
C PRO A 147 -3.57 5.59 5.59
N LEU A 148 -3.03 6.76 5.93
CA LEU A 148 -1.57 6.94 6.01
C LEU A 148 -0.96 6.00 7.05
N TRP A 149 -1.63 5.80 8.19
CA TRP A 149 -1.10 4.92 9.25
C TRP A 149 -1.05 3.45 8.83
N GLU A 150 -1.98 2.98 8.00
CA GLU A 150 -1.91 1.63 7.39
C GLU A 150 -0.78 1.54 6.36
N THR A 151 -0.53 2.61 5.60
CA THR A 151 0.62 2.67 4.68
C THR A 151 1.95 2.62 5.46
N ALA A 152 2.04 3.30 6.61
CA ALA A 152 3.19 3.20 7.50
C ALA A 152 3.36 1.78 8.07
N GLN A 153 2.25 1.08 8.33
CA GLN A 153 2.26 -0.31 8.77
C GLN A 153 2.81 -1.26 7.70
N VAL A 154 2.52 -1.05 6.41
CA VAL A 154 3.17 -1.79 5.32
C VAL A 154 4.70 -1.63 5.39
N GLY A 155 5.18 -0.41 5.60
CA GLY A 155 6.62 -0.15 5.80
C GLY A 155 7.19 -0.89 7.01
N SER A 156 6.45 -0.91 8.13
CA SER A 156 6.81 -1.68 9.33
C SER A 156 6.93 -3.18 9.04
N VAL A 157 6.01 -3.77 8.28
CA VAL A 157 6.06 -5.19 7.89
C VAL A 157 7.33 -5.50 7.09
N LEU A 158 7.71 -4.62 6.17
CA LEU A 158 8.95 -4.80 5.41
C LEU A 158 10.19 -4.70 6.30
N ALA A 159 10.20 -3.73 7.22
CA ALA A 159 11.30 -3.54 8.17
C ALA A 159 11.48 -4.73 9.14
N THR A 160 10.42 -5.50 9.40
CA THR A 160 10.44 -6.72 10.21
C THR A 160 10.52 -8.01 9.40
N GLN A 161 10.97 -7.93 8.14
CA GLN A 161 11.12 -9.09 7.25
C GLN A 161 9.83 -9.89 7.04
N GLY A 162 8.67 -9.22 7.08
CA GLY A 162 7.36 -9.82 6.81
C GLY A 162 6.46 -10.03 8.02
N LEU A 163 6.89 -9.64 9.23
CA LEU A 163 6.08 -9.80 10.45
C LEU A 163 5.14 -8.61 10.68
N LEU A 164 3.83 -8.85 10.54
CA LEU A 164 2.81 -7.87 10.92
C LEU A 164 2.71 -7.75 12.45
N ARG A 165 3.09 -6.59 12.97
CA ARG A 165 2.75 -6.15 14.33
C ARG A 165 1.66 -5.09 14.21
N PRO A 166 0.42 -5.35 14.69
CA PRO A 166 -0.66 -4.38 14.62
C PRO A 166 -0.27 -3.02 15.23
N ALA A 167 -0.60 -1.92 14.56
CA ALA A 167 -0.36 -0.58 15.08
C ALA A 167 -1.05 -0.42 16.44
N ARG A 168 -0.27 -0.10 17.48
CA ARG A 168 -0.75 0.06 18.85
C ARG A 168 -0.69 1.53 19.26
N PHE A 169 -1.87 2.13 19.45
CA PHE A 169 -2.04 3.52 19.85
C PHE A 169 -2.12 3.73 21.37
N VAL A 170 -2.47 2.66 22.10
CA VAL A 170 -2.56 2.67 23.57
C VAL A 170 -1.65 1.58 24.12
N THR A 171 -0.63 1.97 24.88
CA THR A 171 0.35 1.04 25.44
C THR A 171 -0.04 0.51 26.83
N ARG A 172 -0.86 1.26 27.57
CA ARG A 172 -1.33 0.91 28.91
C ARG A 172 -2.62 1.65 29.25
N VAL A 173 -3.49 1.00 30.01
CA VAL A 173 -4.62 1.62 30.71
C VAL A 173 -4.44 1.31 32.20
N THR A 174 -4.61 2.30 33.08
CA THR A 174 -4.49 2.12 34.54
C THR A 174 -5.74 2.65 35.23
N SER A 175 -5.99 2.20 36.46
CA SER A 175 -7.05 2.79 37.31
C SER A 175 -6.57 4.10 37.93
N VAL A 176 -7.50 4.95 38.36
CA VAL A 176 -7.16 6.14 39.14
C VAL A 176 -6.65 5.69 40.51
N GLY A 177 -5.42 6.10 40.87
CA GLY A 177 -4.77 5.74 42.13
C GLY A 177 -3.95 4.46 42.10
N ASP A 178 -4.01 3.70 41.00
CA ASP A 178 -3.21 2.50 40.79
C ASP A 178 -2.29 2.69 39.58
N ARG A 179 -1.01 2.32 39.72
CA ARG A 179 -0.03 2.38 38.63
C ARG A 179 0.02 1.09 37.84
N ASP A 180 -0.62 0.02 38.33
CA ASP A 180 -0.63 -1.26 37.66
C ASP A 180 -1.55 -1.23 36.43
N PRO A 181 -1.11 -1.81 35.30
CA PRO A 181 -1.95 -1.94 34.12
C PRO A 181 -3.23 -2.71 34.42
N LEU A 182 -4.37 -2.16 34.03
CA LEU A 182 -5.60 -2.92 33.92
C LEU A 182 -5.36 -4.07 32.94
N ARG A 183 -5.61 -5.30 33.39
CA ARG A 183 -5.61 -6.47 32.53
C ARG A 183 -6.90 -6.46 31.72
N ARG A 184 -6.78 -6.77 30.44
CA ARG A 184 -7.96 -7.01 29.58
C ARG A 184 -8.74 -8.16 30.24
N ALA A 185 -10.02 -7.98 30.53
CA ALA A 185 -10.86 -9.11 30.91
C ALA A 185 -10.92 -10.04 29.70
N ASP A 186 -10.47 -11.27 29.87
CA ASP A 186 -10.54 -12.29 28.83
C ASP A 186 -12.03 -12.52 28.47
N ALA A 187 -12.35 -12.43 27.18
CA ALA A 187 -13.70 -12.64 26.62
C ALA A 187 -13.72 -13.92 25.78
#